data_AF-S7W7F6-F1
#
_entry.id   AF-S7W7F6-F1
#
_cell.length_a   1.000
_cell.length_b   1.000
_cell.length_c   1.000
_cell.angle_alpha   90.00
_cell.angle_beta   90.00
_cell.angle_gamma   90.00
#
_symmetry.space_group_name_H-M   'P 1'
#
loop_
_entity.id
_entity.type
_entity.pdbx_description
1 polymer ?
#
loop_
_entity_poly.entity_id
_entity_poly.type
_entity_poly.pdbx_seq_one_letter_code
_entity_poly.pdbx_strand_id
1 'polypeptide(L)'
;MNNKETGISIIFFGLIFFFLGLLLLDTGLLCASNVIIVAGLSFLLKTNILNLTSGDEPKGILIFCTGVIFIFMRFFLFGFLFEVTGLFIILKSKIGGIKNKAKTMLFGILSKRIPKFFLK
;
A
#
# COMPACT_ATOMS: atom_id res chain seq x y z
N MET A 1 -19.84 1.68 4.71
CA MET A 1 -18.60 2.32 4.19
C MET A 1 -17.72 1.24 3.61
N ASN A 2 -17.08 1.50 2.46
CA ASN A 2 -16.19 0.55 1.81
C ASN A 2 -14.85 0.50 2.57
N ASN A 3 -14.40 -0.67 3.02
CA ASN A 3 -13.18 -0.82 3.82
C ASN A 3 -11.94 -0.19 3.17
N LYS A 4 -11.91 -0.14 1.83
CA LYS A 4 -10.84 0.53 1.07
C LYS A 4 -10.85 2.05 1.22
N GLU A 5 -12.02 2.67 1.14
CA GLU A 5 -12.18 4.13 1.32
C GLU A 5 -11.82 4.53 2.74
N THR A 6 -12.27 3.74 3.73
CA THR A 6 -11.91 3.94 5.13
C THR A 6 -10.41 3.81 5.34
N GLY A 7 -9.75 2.81 4.76
CA GLY A 7 -8.30 2.65 4.85
C GLY A 7 -7.52 3.82 4.23
N ILE A 8 -7.95 4.32 3.06
CA ILE A 8 -7.33 5.48 2.41
C ILE A 8 -7.48 6.74 3.26
N SER A 9 -8.68 6.96 3.84
CA SER A 9 -8.94 8.10 4.70
C SER A 9 -8.07 8.08 5.97
N ILE A 10 -7.90 6.91 6.60
CA ILE A 10 -7.03 6.75 7.78
C ILE A 10 -5.56 7.02 7.43
N ILE A 11 -5.07 6.51 6.29
CA ILE A 11 -3.69 6.78 5.83
C ILE A 11 -3.48 8.27 5.60
N PHE A 12 -4.45 8.94 4.96
CA PHE A 12 -4.37 10.38 4.71
C PHE A 12 -4.34 11.19 6.01
N PHE A 13 -5.16 10.80 6.99
CA PHE A 13 -5.16 11.41 8.32
C PHE A 13 -3.82 11.20 9.03
N GLY A 14 -3.27 10.00 8.98
CA GLY A 14 -1.94 9.69 9.52
C GLY A 14 -0.83 10.53 8.89
N LEU A 15 -0.87 10.76 7.57
CA LEU A 15 0.08 11.64 6.88
C LEU A 15 0.00 13.10 7.36
N ILE A 16 -1.19 13.63 7.62
CA ILE A 16 -1.34 14.98 8.17
C ILE A 16 -0.64 15.08 9.53
N PHE A 17 -0.90 14.12 10.43
CA PHE A 17 -0.25 14.08 11.75
C PHE A 17 1.25 13.87 11.65
N PHE A 18 1.71 13.12 10.64
CA PHE A 18 3.14 12.95 10.37
C PHE A 18 3.80 14.27 9.99
N PHE A 19 3.19 15.06 9.10
CA PHE A 19 3.70 16.38 8.75
C PHE A 19 3.71 17.33 9.94
N LEU A 20 2.67 17.31 10.78
CA LEU A 20 2.68 18.06 12.04
C LEU A 20 3.83 17.60 12.96
N GLY A 21 4.02 16.29 13.13
CA GLY A 21 5.11 15.74 13.95
C GLY A 21 6.49 16.13 13.44
N LEU A 22 6.67 16.17 12.12
CA LEU A 22 7.90 16.63 11.48
C LEU A 22 8.13 18.13 11.71
N LEU A 23 7.08 18.96 11.57
CA LEU A 23 7.14 20.40 11.78
C LEU A 23 7.48 20.75 13.24
N LEU A 24 6.89 20.02 14.19
CA LEU A 24 7.12 20.20 15.62
C LEU A 24 8.41 19.52 16.11
N LEU A 25 9.08 18.72 15.27
CA LEU A 25 10.20 17.85 15.66
C LEU A 25 9.87 16.96 16.87
N ASP A 26 8.59 16.59 17.01
CA ASP A 26 8.09 15.78 18.11
C ASP A 26 8.08 14.29 17.71
N THR A 27 9.01 13.54 18.30
CA THR A 27 9.12 12.09 18.12
C THR A 27 7.86 11.33 18.53
N GLY A 28 7.15 11.79 19.56
CA GLY A 28 5.92 11.16 20.03
C GLY A 28 4.80 11.29 19.00
N LEU A 29 4.68 12.48 18.40
CA LEU A 29 3.69 12.73 17.35
C LEU A 29 4.01 11.97 16.06
N LEU A 30 5.29 11.85 15.69
CA LEU A 30 5.75 11.02 14.57
C LEU A 30 5.51 9.52 14.80
N CYS A 31 5.66 9.03 16.03
CA CYS A 31 5.32 7.64 16.34
C CYS A 31 3.80 7.41 16.27
N ALA A 32 3.01 8.33 16.80
CA ALA A 32 1.55 8.25 16.78
C ALA A 32 0.99 8.26 15.35
N SER A 33 1.51 9.13 14.48
CA SER A 33 1.13 9.18 13.07
C SER A 33 1.46 7.87 12.35
N ASN A 34 2.62 7.29 12.61
CA ASN A 34 3.01 6.00 12.03
C ASN A 34 2.08 4.86 12.45
N VAL A 35 1.64 4.83 13.71
CA VAL A 35 0.62 3.86 14.17
C VAL A 35 -0.69 4.04 13.41
N ILE A 36 -1.12 5.28 13.16
CA ILE A 36 -2.35 5.57 12.38
C ILE A 36 -2.18 5.10 10.93
N ILE A 37 -1.03 5.36 10.28
CA ILE A 37 -0.75 4.92 8.91
C ILE A 37 -0.77 3.39 8.81
N VAL A 38 -0.16 2.68 9.77
CA VAL A 38 -0.17 1.20 9.84
C VAL A 38 -1.59 0.67 10.03
N ALA A 39 -2.41 1.31 10.86
CA ALA A 39 -3.81 0.93 11.05
C ALA A 39 -4.62 1.10 9.75
N GLY A 40 -4.38 2.19 9.02
CA GLY A 40 -5.00 2.43 7.71
C GLY A 40 -4.55 1.42 6.64
N LEU A 41 -3.25 1.10 6.59
CA LEU A 41 -2.68 0.03 5.76
C LEU A 41 -3.31 -1.33 6.10
N SER A 42 -3.49 -1.63 7.37
CA SER A 42 -4.11 -2.87 7.82
C SER A 42 -5.54 -2.98 7.31
N PHE A 43 -6.33 -1.91 7.37
CA PHE A 43 -7.67 -1.87 6.75
C PHE A 43 -7.64 -2.03 5.22
N LEU A 44 -6.65 -1.43 4.56
CA LEU A 44 -6.44 -1.54 3.12
C LEU A 44 -6.02 -2.95 2.69
N LEU A 45 -5.27 -3.67 3.53
CA LEU A 45 -4.71 -5.00 3.28
C LEU A 45 -5.64 -6.15 3.73
N LYS A 46 -6.46 -5.94 4.77
CA LYS A 46 -7.39 -6.94 5.33
C LYS A 46 -8.39 -7.48 4.30
N THR A 47 -8.62 -6.78 3.19
CA THR A 47 -9.44 -7.27 2.08
C THR A 47 -8.77 -8.35 1.21
N ASN A 48 -7.50 -8.72 1.43
CA ASN A 48 -6.76 -9.64 0.54
C ASN A 48 -5.60 -10.39 1.22
N ILE A 49 -5.77 -10.83 2.47
CA ILE A 49 -4.74 -11.53 3.27
C ILE A 49 -4.19 -12.78 2.55
N LEU A 50 -5.01 -13.40 1.68
CA LEU A 50 -4.66 -14.56 0.86
C LEU A 50 -3.90 -14.23 -0.44
N ASN A 51 -3.89 -12.97 -0.91
CA ASN A 51 -3.15 -12.53 -2.10
C ASN A 51 -1.79 -11.88 -1.78
N LEU A 52 -1.51 -11.61 -0.50
CA LEU A 52 -0.28 -10.98 -0.01
C LEU A 52 0.99 -11.83 -0.20
N THR A 53 0.83 -13.11 -0.55
CA THR A 53 1.94 -14.07 -0.73
C THR A 53 2.51 -14.07 -2.16
N SER A 54 1.84 -13.43 -3.13
CA SER A 54 2.24 -13.48 -4.54
C SER A 54 2.38 -12.06 -5.13
N GLY A 55 3.46 -11.35 -4.80
CA GLY A 55 3.77 -10.05 -5.41
C GLY A 55 4.89 -9.26 -4.73
N ASP A 56 5.05 -7.98 -5.12
CA ASP A 56 6.00 -7.02 -4.52
C ASP A 56 5.46 -6.36 -3.23
N GLU A 57 4.25 -6.71 -2.80
CA GLU A 57 3.59 -6.23 -1.57
C GLU A 57 4.42 -6.44 -0.29
N PRO A 58 5.00 -7.63 -0.01
CA PRO A 58 5.82 -7.83 1.19
C PRO A 58 7.11 -7.00 1.18
N LYS A 59 7.69 -6.70 0.01
CA LYS A 59 8.86 -5.82 -0.10
C LYS A 59 8.52 -4.40 0.31
N GLY A 60 7.37 -3.88 -0.14
CA GLY A 60 6.90 -2.56 0.23
C GLY A 60 6.62 -2.43 1.74
N ILE A 61 6.04 -3.46 2.36
CA ILE A 61 5.81 -3.52 3.81
C ILE A 61 7.13 -3.54 4.58
N LEU A 62 8.10 -4.35 4.15
CA LEU A 62 9.44 -4.38 4.77
C LEU A 62 10.13 -3.01 4.72
N ILE A 63 10.12 -2.36 3.54
CA ILE A 63 10.70 -1.03 3.34
C ILE A 63 10.00 0.01 4.23
N PHE A 64 8.67 -0.05 4.34
CA PHE A 64 7.91 0.82 5.23
C PHE A 64 8.29 0.61 6.71
N CYS A 65 8.33 -0.65 7.18
CA CYS A 65 8.75 -0.97 8.54
C CYS A 65 10.19 -0.54 8.83
N THR A 66 11.12 -0.67 7.87
CA THR A 66 12.47 -0.15 8.04
C THR A 66 12.47 1.37 8.20
N GLY A 67 11.61 2.09 7.48
CA GLY A 67 11.45 3.54 7.65
C GLY A 67 11.00 3.92 9.07
N VAL A 68 10.03 3.19 9.62
CA VAL A 68 9.57 3.37 11.02
C VAL A 68 10.73 3.18 12.01
N ILE A 69 11.57 2.16 11.80
CA ILE A 69 12.74 1.91 12.66
C ILE A 69 13.76 3.06 12.58
N PHE A 70 14.03 3.58 11.38
CA PHE A 70 14.93 4.72 11.20
C PHE A 70 14.42 5.98 11.91
N ILE A 71 13.10 6.22 11.93
CA ILE A 71 12.50 7.33 12.69
C ILE A 71 12.73 7.15 14.20
N PHE A 72 12.57 5.93 14.71
CA PHE A 72 12.88 5.61 16.11
C PHE A 72 14.36 5.85 16.46
N MET A 73 15.27 5.59 15.52
CA MET A 73 16.70 5.87 15.67
C MET A 73 17.06 7.36 15.48
N ARG A 74 16.06 8.27 15.42
CA ARG A 74 16.21 9.72 15.18
C ARG A 74 16.75 10.10 13.81
N PHE A 75 16.80 9.16 12.86
CA PHE A 75 17.13 9.43 11.46
C PHE A 75 15.87 9.79 10.67
N PHE A 76 15.23 10.90 11.02
CA PHE A 76 13.92 11.29 10.48
C PHE A 76 13.89 11.39 8.96
N LEU A 77 14.92 11.97 8.35
CA LEU A 77 14.97 12.18 6.90
C LEU A 77 15.05 10.85 6.13
N PHE A 78 15.92 9.94 6.58
CA PHE A 78 16.03 8.61 5.99
C PHE A 78 14.78 7.79 6.23
N GLY A 79 14.26 7.81 7.46
CA GLY A 79 13.03 7.11 7.82
C GLY A 79 11.84 7.52 6.96
N PHE A 80 11.66 8.82 6.74
CA PHE A 80 10.62 9.35 5.85
C PHE A 80 10.79 8.88 4.39
N LEU A 81 12.02 8.90 3.86
CA LEU A 81 12.30 8.42 2.51
C LEU A 81 11.93 6.94 2.33
N PHE A 82 12.27 6.12 3.33
CA PHE A 82 11.91 4.69 3.36
C PHE A 82 10.39 4.50 3.49
N GLU A 83 9.70 5.26 4.34
CA GLU A 83 8.23 5.16 4.45
C GLU A 83 7.53 5.54 3.15
N VAL A 84 7.89 6.66 2.53
CA VAL A 84 7.28 7.11 1.27
C VAL A 84 7.52 6.09 0.16
N THR A 85 8.74 5.55 0.04
CA THR A 85 9.05 4.53 -0.97
C THR A 85 8.31 3.21 -0.71
N GLY A 86 8.24 2.75 0.54
CA GLY A 86 7.46 1.57 0.94
C GLY A 86 5.97 1.74 0.63
N LEU A 87 5.39 2.88 1.01
CA LEU A 87 3.99 3.21 0.74
C LEU A 87 3.71 3.26 -0.77
N PHE A 88 4.62 3.85 -1.55
CA PHE A 88 4.49 3.95 -3.01
C PHE A 88 4.52 2.57 -3.68
N ILE A 89 5.40 1.66 -3.23
CA ILE A 89 5.47 0.28 -3.72
C ILE A 89 4.17 -0.47 -3.42
N ILE A 90 3.63 -0.33 -2.19
CA ILE A 90 2.37 -0.96 -1.79
C ILE A 90 1.20 -0.45 -2.65
N LEU A 91 1.10 0.87 -2.84
CA LEU A 91 0.05 1.49 -3.66
C LEU A 91 0.18 1.14 -5.15
N LYS A 92 1.42 1.14 -5.69
CA LYS A 92 1.69 0.75 -7.07
C LYS A 92 1.33 -0.72 -7.32
N SER A 93 1.64 -1.62 -6.38
CA SER A 93 1.25 -3.02 -6.48
C SER A 93 -0.28 -3.19 -6.56
N LYS A 94 -1.02 -2.46 -5.71
CA LYS A 94 -2.50 -2.42 -5.75
C LYS A 94 -3.05 -1.89 -7.08
N ILE A 95 -2.50 -0.80 -7.61
CA ILE A 95 -2.98 -0.16 -8.85
C ILE A 95 -2.56 -0.97 -10.10
N GLY A 96 -1.35 -1.52 -10.11
CA GLY A 96 -0.85 -2.37 -11.20
C GLY A 96 -1.57 -3.71 -11.29
N GLY A 97 -1.90 -4.32 -10.14
CA GLY A 97 -2.70 -5.54 -10.08
C GLY A 97 -4.10 -5.38 -10.67
N ILE A 98 -4.71 -4.19 -10.55
CA ILE A 98 -6.01 -3.88 -11.16
C ILE A 98 -5.91 -3.87 -12.69
N LYS A 99 -4.84 -3.29 -13.26
CA LYS A 99 -4.61 -3.29 -14.72
C LYS A 99 -4.41 -4.70 -15.28
N ASN A 100 -3.64 -5.54 -14.59
CA ASN A 100 -3.42 -6.93 -15.03
C ASN A 100 -4.67 -7.80 -14.89
N LYS A 101 -5.47 -7.63 -13.82
CA LYS A 101 -6.76 -8.32 -13.66
C LYS A 101 -7.79 -7.89 -14.70
N ALA A 102 -7.85 -6.60 -15.04
CA ALA A 102 -8.71 -6.11 -16.11
C ALA A 102 -8.31 -6.67 -17.48
N LYS A 103 -6.99 -6.72 -17.77
CA LYS A 103 -6.47 -7.27 -19.03
C LYS A 103 -6.73 -8.78 -19.16
N THR A 104 -6.59 -9.56 -18.07
CA THR A 104 -6.92 -10.99 -18.05
C THR A 104 -8.41 -11.25 -18.16
N MET A 105 -9.27 -10.43 -17.53
CA MET A 105 -10.73 -10.53 -17.74
C MET A 105 -11.14 -10.20 -19.17
N LEU A 106 -10.57 -9.15 -19.78
CA LEU A 106 -10.83 -8.80 -21.18
C LEU A 106 -10.38 -9.93 -22.12
N PHE A 107 -9.17 -10.47 -21.94
CA PHE A 107 -8.69 -11.61 -22.72
C PHE A 107 -9.54 -12.87 -22.52
N GLY A 108 -10.02 -13.13 -21.30
CA GLY A 108 -10.91 -14.27 -21.02
C GLY A 108 -12.27 -14.14 -21.70
N ILE A 109 -12.83 -12.93 -21.78
CA ILE A 109 -14.09 -12.64 -22.50
C ILE A 109 -13.87 -12.72 -24.01
N LEU A 110 -12.76 -12.20 -24.54
CA LEU A 110 -12.39 -12.29 -25.95
C LEU A 110 -12.11 -13.74 -26.39
N SER A 111 -11.41 -14.51 -25.56
CA SER A 111 -11.13 -15.94 -25.81
C SER A 111 -12.42 -16.77 -25.85
N LYS A 112 -13.40 -16.48 -24.99
CA LYS A 112 -14.72 -17.12 -25.04
C LYS A 112 -15.55 -16.75 -26.27
N ARG A 113 -15.24 -15.64 -26.97
CA ARG A 113 -15.92 -15.19 -28.19
C ARG A 113 -15.29 -15.67 -29.49
N ILE A 114 -14.13 -16.35 -29.45
CA ILE A 114 -13.59 -17.01 -30.64
C ILE A 114 -14.19 -18.42 -30.68
N PRO A 115 -15.17 -18.71 -31.56
CA PRO A 115 -15.69 -20.06 -31.70
C PRO A 115 -14.56 -20.98 -32.17
N LYS A 116 -14.51 -22.20 -31.62
CA LYS A 116 -13.65 -23.31 -32.04
C LYS A 116 -14.00 -23.80 -33.46
N PHE A 117 -13.92 -22.94 -34.47
CA PHE A 117 -14.21 -23.27 -35.87
C PHE A 117 -12.96 -23.60 -36.69
N PHE A 118 -11.77 -23.62 -36.08
CA PHE A 118 -10.50 -23.75 -36.79
C PHE A 118 -9.55 -24.83 -36.24
N LEU A 119 -10.11 -25.91 -35.69
CA LEU A 119 -9.37 -27.15 -35.45
C LEU A 119 -10.10 -28.27 -36.19
N LYS A 120 -9.80 -28.35 -37.49
CA LYS A 120 -10.02 -29.53 -38.33
C LYS A 120 -8.68 -30.24 -38.45
#